data_AF-A0A8C4RI32-F1
#
_entry.id   AF-A0A8C4RI32-F1
#
_cell.length_a   1.000
_cell.length_b   1.000
_cell.length_c   1.000
_cell.angle_alpha   90.00
_cell.angle_beta   90.00
_cell.angle_gamma   90.00
#
_symmetry.space_group_name_H-M   'P 1'
#
loop_
_entity.id
_entity.type
_entity.pdbx_description
1 polymer ?
#
loop_
_entity_poly.entity_id
_entity_poly.type
_entity_poly.pdbx_seq_one_letter_code
_entity_poly.pdbx_strand_id
1 'polypeptide(L)'
;MRESLRKLKEVVYPNIEESHWLSNLESTHWLEHIKLILAGALRIADKVESGKTSVVIHCSDGWDRTAQLTSLAMLMLDGHYRTVRGFQVLIEKEWLTFGHRFQMRIGHGDKNHSDADRSPVFLQFIDCVWQLTRQFPAAFEFNEFFLITILDHLYSCLFGTFLCNRAAKEDRFLWSYINSHLEEFLNPLYVNYSHHVLYPVVSMRHLELWVGYYIRWNPRMRLQEPIHHCYKELAIHVANSGGFVGLVKEM
;
A
#
# COMPACT_ATOMS: atom_id res chain seq x y z
N MET A 1 -4.46 -7.43 -15.16
CA MET A 1 -3.59 -6.57 -14.32
C MET A 1 -2.64 -5.71 -15.15
N ARG A 2 -1.66 -6.25 -15.89
CA ARG A 2 -0.77 -5.44 -16.77
C ARG A 2 -1.53 -4.52 -17.72
N GLU A 3 -2.48 -5.08 -18.45
CA GLU A 3 -3.28 -4.33 -19.44
C GLU A 3 -4.11 -3.21 -18.81
N SER A 4 -4.65 -3.47 -17.61
CA SER A 4 -5.40 -2.47 -16.84
C SER A 4 -4.51 -1.29 -16.44
N LEU A 5 -3.29 -1.54 -15.96
CA LEU A 5 -2.32 -0.48 -15.66
C LEU A 5 -1.87 0.28 -16.92
N ARG A 6 -1.71 -0.41 -18.05
CA ARG A 6 -1.36 0.24 -19.33
C ARG A 6 -2.42 1.27 -19.71
N LYS A 7 -3.70 0.87 -19.70
CA LYS A 7 -4.83 1.78 -19.96
C LYS A 7 -4.88 2.92 -18.94
N LEU A 8 -4.68 2.62 -17.65
CA LEU A 8 -4.66 3.66 -16.61
C LEU A 8 -3.59 4.71 -16.90
N LYS A 9 -2.36 4.29 -17.23
CA LYS A 9 -1.27 5.20 -17.59
C LYS A 9 -1.64 6.13 -18.75
N GLU A 10 -2.31 5.60 -19.77
CA GLU A 10 -2.76 6.38 -20.95
C GLU A 10 -3.83 7.40 -20.60
N VAL A 11 -4.71 7.11 -19.64
CA VAL A 11 -5.76 8.02 -19.19
C VAL A 11 -5.20 9.15 -18.30
N VAL A 12 -4.14 8.89 -17.53
CA VAL A 12 -3.66 9.83 -16.51
C VAL A 12 -2.43 10.66 -16.92
N TYR A 13 -1.69 10.25 -17.95
CA TYR A 13 -0.44 10.89 -18.34
C TYR A 13 -0.27 10.95 -19.87
N PRO A 14 0.18 12.09 -20.44
CA PRO A 14 0.64 13.31 -19.77
C PRO A 14 -0.47 14.29 -19.36
N ASN A 15 -1.63 14.24 -20.01
CA ASN A 15 -2.76 15.13 -19.76
C ASN A 15 -4.02 14.30 -19.50
N ILE A 16 -4.88 14.78 -18.61
CA ILE A 16 -6.16 14.15 -18.29
C ILE A 16 -7.25 14.82 -19.11
N GLU A 17 -8.10 14.00 -19.73
CA GLU A 17 -9.32 14.47 -20.40
C GLU A 17 -10.49 14.52 -19.40
N GLU A 18 -10.83 15.72 -18.94
CA GLU A 18 -11.81 15.94 -17.87
C GLU A 18 -13.25 15.56 -18.25
N SER A 19 -13.66 15.79 -19.52
CA SER A 19 -15.02 15.53 -20.01
C SER A 19 -15.45 14.07 -19.87
N HIS A 20 -14.51 13.15 -19.97
CA HIS A 20 -14.74 11.70 -19.94
C HIS A 20 -13.95 11.01 -18.82
N TRP A 21 -13.52 11.75 -17.80
CA TRP A 21 -12.66 11.23 -16.72
C TRP A 21 -13.20 9.93 -16.10
N LEU A 22 -14.46 9.93 -15.65
CA LEU A 22 -15.06 8.78 -14.97
C LEU A 22 -15.18 7.56 -15.89
N SER A 23 -15.66 7.74 -17.12
CA SER A 23 -15.81 6.66 -18.10
C SER A 23 -14.45 6.11 -18.56
N ASN A 24 -13.46 6.99 -18.75
CA ASN A 24 -12.11 6.61 -19.12
C ASN A 24 -11.47 5.79 -17.99
N LEU A 25 -11.58 6.25 -16.74
CA LEU A 25 -11.11 5.51 -15.58
C LEU A 25 -11.80 4.14 -15.43
N GLU A 26 -13.13 4.09 -15.59
CA GLU A 26 -13.89 2.83 -15.53
C GLU A 26 -13.41 1.83 -16.60
N SER A 27 -13.13 2.30 -17.82
CA SER A 27 -12.67 1.45 -18.94
C SER A 27 -11.29 0.80 -18.71
N THR A 28 -10.51 1.30 -17.74
CA THR A 28 -9.25 0.70 -17.31
C THR A 28 -9.47 -0.57 -16.48
N HIS A 29 -10.63 -0.69 -15.82
CA HIS A 29 -10.94 -1.69 -14.78
C HIS A 29 -9.97 -1.72 -13.59
N TRP A 30 -9.12 -0.69 -13.41
CA TRP A 30 -8.12 -0.70 -12.34
C TRP A 30 -8.77 -0.77 -10.95
N LEU A 31 -9.72 0.13 -10.67
CA LEU A 31 -10.44 0.16 -9.40
C LEU A 31 -11.32 -1.08 -9.21
N GLU A 32 -11.84 -1.69 -10.28
CA GLU A 32 -12.58 -2.96 -10.18
C GLU A 32 -11.63 -4.10 -9.76
N HIS A 33 -10.38 -4.13 -10.25
CA HIS A 33 -9.40 -5.09 -9.79
C HIS A 33 -9.01 -4.88 -8.31
N ILE A 34 -8.77 -3.63 -7.88
CA ILE A 34 -8.49 -3.29 -6.47
C ILE A 34 -9.67 -3.73 -5.58
N LYS A 35 -10.89 -3.43 -6.00
CA LYS A 35 -12.13 -3.87 -5.33
C LYS A 35 -12.19 -5.39 -5.17
N LEU A 36 -11.93 -6.15 -6.23
CA LEU A 36 -12.00 -7.62 -6.15
C LEU A 36 -10.93 -8.21 -5.23
N ILE A 37 -9.73 -7.62 -5.20
CA ILE A 37 -8.66 -8.04 -4.27
C ILE A 37 -9.06 -7.77 -2.82
N LEU A 38 -9.50 -6.54 -2.51
CA LEU A 38 -9.97 -6.17 -1.17
C LEU A 38 -11.17 -7.00 -0.73
N ALA A 39 -12.11 -7.28 -1.64
CA ALA A 39 -13.29 -8.11 -1.33
C ALA A 39 -12.89 -9.54 -1.00
N GLY A 40 -11.91 -10.10 -1.71
CA GLY A 40 -11.35 -11.42 -1.41
C GLY A 40 -10.72 -11.46 -0.01
N ALA A 41 -9.87 -10.47 0.31
CA ALA A 41 -9.24 -10.35 1.62
C ALA A 41 -10.25 -10.14 2.76
N LEU A 42 -11.27 -9.31 2.53
CA LEU A 42 -12.36 -9.07 3.48
C LEU A 42 -13.13 -10.36 3.79
N ARG A 43 -13.44 -11.17 2.77
CA ARG A 43 -14.11 -12.48 2.98
C ARG A 43 -13.25 -13.45 3.78
N ILE A 44 -11.94 -13.42 3.59
CA ILE A 44 -11.00 -14.22 4.38
C ILE A 44 -11.01 -13.75 5.85
N ALA A 45 -10.84 -12.45 6.08
CA ALA A 45 -10.82 -11.88 7.43
C ALA A 45 -12.14 -12.13 8.17
N ASP A 46 -13.29 -11.93 7.52
CA ASP A 46 -14.62 -12.21 8.08
C ASP A 46 -14.80 -13.70 8.45
N LYS A 47 -14.36 -14.62 7.59
CA LYS A 47 -14.47 -16.06 7.85
C LYS A 47 -13.62 -16.50 9.05
N VAL A 48 -12.43 -15.90 9.21
CA VAL A 48 -11.52 -16.16 10.33
C VAL A 48 -12.06 -15.52 11.62
N GLU A 49 -12.38 -14.23 11.58
CA GLU A 49 -12.75 -13.48 12.78
C GLU A 49 -14.18 -13.78 13.21
N SER A 50 -15.17 -13.58 12.35
CA SER A 50 -16.58 -13.75 12.72
C SER A 50 -17.01 -15.21 12.61
N GLY A 51 -16.53 -15.91 11.58
CA GLY A 51 -16.85 -17.32 11.36
C GLY A 51 -16.05 -18.30 12.22
N LYS A 52 -14.99 -17.84 12.91
CA LYS A 52 -14.08 -18.68 13.72
C LYS A 52 -13.62 -19.95 12.97
N THR A 53 -13.42 -19.82 11.66
CA THR A 53 -13.13 -20.95 10.76
C THR A 53 -11.73 -20.78 10.17
N SER A 54 -10.91 -21.83 10.25
CA SER A 54 -9.64 -21.88 9.52
C SER A 54 -9.86 -21.90 8.02
N VAL A 55 -9.10 -21.11 7.28
CA VAL A 55 -9.21 -21.01 5.82
C VAL A 55 -7.92 -21.45 5.14
N VAL A 56 -8.04 -21.96 3.91
CA VAL A 56 -6.91 -22.24 3.03
C VAL A 56 -7.02 -21.32 1.83
N ILE A 57 -5.99 -20.50 1.61
CA ILE A 57 -5.93 -19.58 0.47
C ILE A 57 -4.95 -20.15 -0.54
N HIS A 58 -5.44 -20.43 -1.75
CA HIS A 58 -4.57 -20.77 -2.87
C HIS A 58 -5.11 -20.16 -4.16
N CYS A 59 -4.24 -20.10 -5.16
CA CYS A 59 -4.59 -19.74 -6.53
C CYS A 59 -4.00 -20.82 -7.45
N SER A 60 -3.39 -20.42 -8.56
CA SER A 60 -2.63 -21.30 -9.45
C SER A 60 -1.28 -21.66 -8.81
N ASP A 61 -0.26 -20.79 -8.94
CA ASP A 61 1.09 -21.06 -8.40
C ASP A 61 1.29 -20.63 -6.94
N GLY A 62 0.37 -19.84 -6.38
CA GLY A 62 0.40 -19.45 -4.97
C GLY A 62 1.30 -18.26 -4.60
N TRP A 63 2.03 -17.63 -5.53
CA TRP A 63 2.96 -16.53 -5.22
C TRP A 63 2.50 -15.11 -5.59
N ASP A 64 1.34 -14.96 -6.26
CA ASP A 64 0.84 -13.66 -6.74
C ASP A 64 -0.42 -13.26 -5.97
N ARG A 65 -1.58 -13.74 -6.42
CA ARG A 65 -2.88 -13.44 -5.81
C ARG A 65 -3.00 -13.96 -4.38
N THR A 66 -2.40 -15.11 -4.07
CA THR A 66 -2.36 -15.63 -2.70
C THR A 66 -1.64 -14.65 -1.78
N ALA A 67 -0.46 -14.15 -2.16
CA ALA A 67 0.29 -13.17 -1.36
C ALA A 67 -0.51 -11.87 -1.15
N GLN A 68 -1.22 -11.39 -2.18
CA GLN A 68 -2.15 -10.25 -2.04
C GLN A 68 -3.21 -10.53 -0.98
N LEU A 69 -3.89 -11.67 -1.08
CA LEU A 69 -5.03 -12.02 -0.22
C LEU A 69 -4.60 -12.31 1.22
N THR A 70 -3.53 -13.07 1.44
CA THR A 70 -3.04 -13.40 2.78
C THR A 70 -2.53 -12.15 3.48
N SER A 71 -1.72 -11.33 2.80
CA SER A 71 -1.16 -10.10 3.38
C SER A 71 -2.24 -9.10 3.76
N LEU A 72 -3.24 -8.89 2.90
CA LEU A 72 -4.34 -7.97 3.19
C LEU A 72 -5.25 -8.47 4.30
N ALA A 73 -5.55 -9.77 4.34
CA ALA A 73 -6.31 -10.34 5.45
C ALA A 73 -5.54 -10.23 6.79
N MET A 74 -4.23 -10.47 6.78
CA MET A 74 -3.38 -10.30 7.96
C MET A 74 -3.37 -8.85 8.45
N LEU A 75 -3.32 -7.86 7.55
CA LEU A 75 -3.49 -6.45 7.91
C LEU A 75 -4.85 -6.14 8.53
N MET A 76 -5.91 -6.71 7.99
CA MET A 76 -7.26 -6.53 8.52
C MET A 76 -7.39 -7.14 9.92
N LEU A 77 -6.77 -8.30 10.17
CA LEU A 77 -6.93 -9.06 11.41
C LEU A 77 -5.98 -8.62 12.53
N ASP A 78 -4.72 -8.33 12.22
CA ASP A 78 -3.66 -8.16 13.22
C ASP A 78 -3.03 -6.76 13.15
N GLY A 79 -3.18 -6.01 14.24
CA GLY A 79 -2.64 -4.66 14.40
C GLY A 79 -1.11 -4.60 14.33
N HIS A 80 -0.40 -5.70 14.62
CA HIS A 80 1.06 -5.75 14.51
C HIS A 80 1.53 -5.34 13.11
N TYR A 81 0.92 -5.89 12.06
CA TYR A 81 1.30 -5.61 10.68
C TYR A 81 0.97 -4.19 10.20
N ARG A 82 0.26 -3.40 11.01
CA ARG A 82 -0.05 -1.99 10.74
C ARG A 82 1.00 -1.02 11.31
N THR A 83 1.95 -1.53 12.10
CA THR A 83 3.16 -0.80 12.50
C THR A 83 4.16 -0.75 11.34
N VAL A 84 5.06 0.23 11.32
CA VAL A 84 6.12 0.35 10.31
C VAL A 84 6.93 -0.95 10.23
N ARG A 85 7.41 -1.42 11.40
CA ARG A 85 8.21 -2.66 11.47
C ARG A 85 7.39 -3.89 11.16
N GLY A 86 6.16 -3.98 11.65
CA GLY A 86 5.29 -5.12 11.34
C GLY A 86 4.96 -5.20 9.85
N PHE A 87 4.75 -4.08 9.16
CA PHE A 87 4.53 -4.08 7.72
C PHE A 87 5.78 -4.50 6.93
N GLN A 88 6.97 -4.11 7.37
CA GLN A 88 8.23 -4.62 6.81
C GLN A 88 8.31 -6.15 6.96
N VAL A 89 8.00 -6.68 8.16
CA VAL A 89 7.93 -8.11 8.43
C VAL A 89 6.89 -8.80 7.54
N LEU A 90 5.74 -8.18 7.32
CA LEU A 90 4.70 -8.71 6.43
C LEU A 90 5.22 -8.90 5.00
N ILE A 91 5.91 -7.89 4.46
CA ILE A 91 6.50 -7.94 3.12
C ILE A 91 7.61 -9.01 3.07
N GLU A 92 8.53 -9.01 4.04
CA GLU A 92 9.61 -10.01 4.12
C GLU A 92 9.07 -11.44 4.19
N LYS A 93 7.99 -11.65 4.94
CA LYS A 93 7.34 -12.95 5.08
C LYS A 93 6.55 -13.30 3.82
N GLU A 94 5.42 -12.65 3.59
CA GLU A 94 4.39 -13.08 2.63
C GLU A 94 4.80 -12.85 1.17
N TRP A 95 5.75 -11.95 0.91
CA TRP A 95 6.19 -11.63 -0.45
C TRP A 95 7.58 -12.16 -0.75
N LEU A 96 8.57 -11.86 0.09
CA LEU A 96 9.96 -12.21 -0.20
C LEU A 96 10.25 -13.67 0.13
N THR A 97 9.92 -14.12 1.35
CA THR A 97 10.19 -15.50 1.80
C THR A 97 9.31 -16.51 1.09
N PHE A 98 8.01 -16.21 0.93
CA PHE A 98 7.07 -17.07 0.19
C PHE A 98 7.22 -16.99 -1.35
N GLY A 99 8.18 -16.21 -1.85
CA GLY A 99 8.71 -16.38 -3.20
C GLY A 99 7.93 -15.65 -4.30
N HIS A 100 7.32 -14.50 -4.01
CA HIS A 100 6.83 -13.61 -5.05
C HIS A 100 7.98 -13.28 -6.01
N ARG A 101 7.75 -13.47 -7.31
CA ARG A 101 8.80 -13.39 -8.33
C ARG A 101 9.10 -11.95 -8.75
N PHE A 102 9.55 -11.10 -7.82
CA PHE A 102 9.84 -9.68 -8.07
C PHE A 102 10.67 -9.43 -9.32
N GLN A 103 11.80 -10.14 -9.49
CA GLN A 103 12.66 -9.99 -10.66
C GLN A 103 11.92 -10.20 -12.00
N MET A 104 11.05 -11.20 -12.07
CA MET A 104 10.27 -11.55 -13.26
C MET A 104 9.08 -10.59 -13.45
N ARG A 105 8.39 -10.24 -12.37
CA ARG A 105 7.20 -9.38 -12.40
C ARG A 105 7.54 -7.93 -12.73
N ILE A 106 8.73 -7.47 -12.33
CA ILE A 106 9.22 -6.11 -12.56
C ILE A 106 10.16 -6.02 -13.78
N GLY A 107 11.07 -7.00 -13.94
CA GLY A 107 12.07 -7.02 -15.01
C GLY A 107 13.27 -6.11 -14.74
N HIS A 108 13.86 -6.15 -13.54
CA HIS A 108 14.99 -5.29 -13.18
C HIS A 108 16.19 -5.48 -14.11
N GLY A 109 16.66 -4.40 -14.73
CA GLY A 109 17.80 -4.42 -15.65
C GLY A 109 17.59 -5.21 -16.93
N ASP A 110 16.38 -5.71 -17.19
CA ASP A 110 16.05 -6.47 -18.38
C ASP A 110 15.47 -5.56 -19.47
N LYS A 111 16.05 -5.65 -20.67
CA LYS A 111 15.69 -4.86 -21.85
C LYS A 111 14.35 -5.29 -22.47
N ASN A 112 13.86 -6.49 -22.18
CA ASN A 112 12.61 -6.99 -22.75
C ASN A 112 11.36 -6.38 -22.08
N HIS A 113 10.99 -5.17 -22.49
CA HIS A 113 9.81 -4.48 -21.98
C HIS A 113 8.48 -5.17 -22.35
N SER A 114 8.47 -6.05 -23.35
CA SER A 114 7.28 -6.77 -23.83
C SER A 114 7.04 -8.11 -23.12
N ASP A 115 7.86 -8.46 -22.13
CA ASP A 115 7.74 -9.72 -21.41
C ASP A 115 6.32 -9.90 -20.81
N ALA A 116 5.71 -11.03 -21.18
CA ALA A 116 4.37 -11.40 -20.77
C ALA A 116 4.28 -11.71 -19.26
N ASP A 117 5.40 -11.99 -18.60
CA ASP A 117 5.45 -12.25 -17.16
C ASP A 117 5.48 -10.99 -16.30
N ARG A 118 5.71 -9.81 -16.89
CA ARG A 118 5.68 -8.52 -16.16
C ARG A 118 4.24 -8.16 -15.78
N SER A 119 4.01 -7.86 -14.51
CA SER A 119 2.69 -7.56 -13.98
C SER A 119 2.75 -6.78 -12.65
N PRO A 120 1.88 -5.78 -12.43
CA PRO A 120 1.93 -4.89 -11.26
C PRO A 120 1.30 -5.50 -10.01
N VAL A 121 1.62 -6.75 -9.67
CA VAL A 121 0.97 -7.50 -8.58
C VAL A 121 1.24 -6.87 -7.22
N PHE A 122 2.51 -6.57 -6.92
CA PHE A 122 2.89 -5.91 -5.67
C PHE A 122 2.38 -4.45 -5.60
N LEU A 123 2.37 -3.74 -6.73
CA LEU A 123 1.77 -2.40 -6.82
C LEU A 123 0.29 -2.43 -6.44
N GLN A 124 -0.48 -3.41 -6.94
CA GLN A 124 -1.89 -3.56 -6.56
C GLN A 124 -2.08 -3.84 -5.07
N PHE A 125 -1.16 -4.60 -4.45
CA PHE A 125 -1.18 -4.80 -3.01
C PHE A 125 -0.97 -3.48 -2.27
N ILE A 126 0.06 -2.71 -2.61
CA ILE A 126 0.32 -1.41 -1.96
C ILE A 126 -0.83 -0.42 -2.19
N ASP A 127 -1.45 -0.41 -3.38
CA ASP A 127 -2.67 0.36 -3.65
C ASP A 127 -3.80 -0.06 -2.70
N CYS A 128 -4.06 -1.37 -2.55
CA CYS A 128 -5.03 -1.86 -1.58
C CYS A 128 -4.72 -1.42 -0.15
N VAL A 129 -3.44 -1.40 0.27
CA VAL A 129 -3.03 -0.89 1.59
C VAL A 129 -3.33 0.60 1.70
N TRP A 130 -3.07 1.39 0.66
CA TRP A 130 -3.43 2.81 0.63
C TRP A 130 -4.95 3.02 0.74
N GLN A 131 -5.78 2.19 0.10
CA GLN A 131 -7.24 2.26 0.29
C GLN A 131 -7.62 2.03 1.77
N LEU A 132 -6.93 1.14 2.48
CA LEU A 132 -7.16 0.93 3.91
C LEU A 132 -6.73 2.13 4.75
N THR A 133 -5.59 2.76 4.46
CA THR A 133 -5.15 3.97 5.20
C THR A 133 -6.10 5.15 4.97
N ARG A 134 -6.72 5.25 3.79
CA ARG A 134 -7.77 6.24 3.50
C ARG A 134 -9.04 6.02 4.34
N GLN A 135 -9.50 4.78 4.46
CA GLN A 135 -10.71 4.44 5.22
C GLN A 135 -10.48 4.43 6.74
N PHE A 136 -9.24 4.16 7.18
CA PHE A 136 -8.87 4.09 8.59
C PHE A 136 -7.64 4.97 8.91
N PRO A 137 -7.80 6.31 8.92
CA PRO A 137 -6.67 7.25 9.01
C PRO A 137 -5.79 7.12 10.27
N ALA A 138 -6.31 6.53 11.35
CA ALA A 138 -5.59 6.35 12.62
C ALA A 138 -5.08 4.91 12.84
N ALA A 139 -5.38 3.96 11.94
CA ALA A 139 -5.10 2.54 12.20
C ALA A 139 -3.70 2.08 11.78
N PHE A 140 -2.97 2.89 11.02
CA PHE A 140 -1.65 2.57 10.47
C PHE A 140 -0.61 3.55 10.99
N GLU A 141 0.52 3.02 11.46
CA GLU A 141 1.64 3.81 11.98
C GLU A 141 2.39 4.53 10.86
N PHE A 142 2.38 3.96 9.66
CA PHE A 142 3.02 4.56 8.50
C PHE A 142 2.06 5.45 7.71
N ASN A 143 2.62 6.45 7.03
CA ASN A 143 1.90 7.40 6.19
C ASN A 143 1.93 7.00 4.70
N GLU A 144 1.34 7.82 3.84
CA GLU A 144 1.34 7.62 2.39
C GLU A 144 2.76 7.68 1.78
N PHE A 145 3.63 8.55 2.31
CA PHE A 145 4.99 8.71 1.81
C PHE A 145 5.78 7.41 1.94
N PHE A 146 5.63 6.68 3.04
CA PHE A 146 6.20 5.34 3.23
C PHE A 146 5.81 4.35 2.11
N LEU A 147 4.54 4.31 1.73
CA LEU A 147 4.05 3.44 0.66
C LEU A 147 4.63 3.82 -0.70
N ILE A 148 4.70 5.13 -0.99
CA ILE A 148 5.31 5.65 -2.22
C ILE A 148 6.80 5.33 -2.27
N THR A 149 7.54 5.52 -1.17
CA THR A 149 8.97 5.20 -1.06
C THR A 149 9.24 3.72 -1.30
N ILE A 150 8.40 2.82 -0.80
CA ILE A 150 8.48 1.38 -1.13
C ILE A 150 8.33 1.15 -2.63
N LEU A 151 7.36 1.80 -3.27
CA LEU A 151 7.13 1.65 -4.72
C LEU A 151 8.22 2.29 -5.57
N ASP A 152 8.84 3.39 -5.13
CA ASP A 152 9.98 3.97 -5.83
C ASP A 152 11.19 3.03 -5.79
N HIS A 153 11.45 2.43 -4.63
CA HIS A 153 12.56 1.48 -4.44
C HIS A 153 12.26 0.05 -4.93
N LEU A 154 10.99 -0.27 -5.21
CA LEU A 154 10.62 -1.45 -5.99
C LEU A 154 11.27 -1.42 -7.37
N TYR A 155 11.32 -0.25 -8.02
CA TYR A 155 11.86 -0.12 -9.38
C TYR A 155 13.32 0.36 -9.39
N SER A 156 13.76 1.12 -8.38
CA SER A 156 15.07 1.79 -8.42
C SER A 156 16.27 0.85 -8.40
N CYS A 157 16.10 -0.38 -7.90
CA CYS A 157 17.19 -1.36 -7.69
C CYS A 157 18.34 -0.83 -6.81
N LEU A 158 18.10 0.24 -6.04
CA LEU A 158 19.11 0.82 -5.14
C LEU A 158 19.40 -0.11 -3.97
N PHE A 159 18.34 -0.76 -3.47
CA PHE A 159 18.39 -1.72 -2.39
C PHE A 159 18.22 -3.14 -2.91
N GLY A 160 18.79 -4.09 -2.17
CA GLY A 160 18.67 -5.52 -2.48
C GLY A 160 17.33 -6.14 -2.09
N THR A 161 16.48 -5.42 -1.35
CA THR A 161 15.22 -5.95 -0.77
C THR A 161 14.33 -6.66 -1.78
N PHE A 162 14.13 -6.09 -2.98
CA PHE A 162 13.28 -6.69 -4.02
C PHE A 162 14.08 -7.38 -5.14
N LEU A 163 15.40 -7.53 -4.97
CA LEU A 163 16.27 -8.26 -5.88
C LEU A 163 16.43 -9.67 -5.33
N CYS A 164 16.22 -10.72 -6.14
CA CYS A 164 16.23 -12.13 -5.73
C CYS A 164 17.56 -12.65 -5.11
N ASN A 165 18.52 -11.78 -4.79
CA ASN A 165 19.76 -12.13 -4.14
C ASN A 165 19.59 -12.09 -2.62
N ARG A 166 19.43 -13.28 -2.02
CA ARG A 166 19.59 -13.57 -0.58
C ARG A 166 20.98 -13.19 0.01
N ALA A 167 21.83 -12.54 -0.79
CA ALA A 167 23.20 -12.13 -0.46
C ALA A 167 23.39 -10.60 -0.46
N ALA A 168 22.30 -9.81 -0.46
CA ALA A 168 22.43 -8.39 -0.16
C ALA A 168 22.92 -8.26 1.29
N LYS A 169 24.10 -7.64 1.48
CA LYS A 169 24.57 -7.23 2.81
C LYS A 169 23.46 -6.41 3.49
N GLU A 170 23.26 -6.58 4.79
CA GLU A 170 22.23 -5.91 5.60
C GLU A 170 22.18 -4.38 5.38
N ASP A 171 23.34 -3.77 5.11
CA ASP A 171 23.49 -2.34 4.81
C ASP A 171 22.78 -1.87 3.53
N ARG A 172 22.35 -2.77 2.65
CA ARG A 172 21.62 -2.46 1.42
C ARG A 172 20.17 -2.93 1.43
N PHE A 173 19.57 -3.08 2.61
CA PHE A 173 18.13 -3.25 2.73
C PHE A 173 17.41 -1.90 2.79
N LEU A 174 16.28 -1.81 2.09
CA LEU A 174 15.38 -0.66 2.12
C LEU A 174 14.96 -0.31 3.56
N TRP A 175 14.76 -1.34 4.39
CA TRP A 175 14.36 -1.16 5.78
C TRP A 175 15.42 -0.44 6.60
N SER A 176 16.70 -0.63 6.31
CA SER A 176 17.80 0.09 6.99
C SER A 176 17.69 1.59 6.73
N TYR A 177 17.41 1.99 5.49
CA TYR A 177 17.18 3.39 5.12
C TYR A 177 15.92 3.97 5.80
N ILE A 178 14.78 3.29 5.66
CA ILE A 178 13.51 3.75 6.24
C ILE A 178 13.62 3.87 7.76
N ASN A 179 14.18 2.85 8.43
CA ASN A 179 14.27 2.81 9.88
C ASN A 179 15.26 3.84 10.45
N SER A 180 16.16 4.38 9.62
CA SER A 180 17.06 5.48 10.00
C SER A 180 16.41 6.86 9.86
N HIS A 181 15.30 6.97 9.13
CA HIS A 181 14.56 8.22 8.86
C HIS A 181 13.07 8.08 9.25
N LEU A 182 12.78 7.32 10.31
CA LEU A 182 11.40 6.93 10.67
C LEU A 182 10.44 8.10 10.76
N GLU A 183 10.89 9.25 11.28
CA GLU A 183 10.06 10.44 11.48
C GLU A 183 9.35 10.94 10.21
N GLU A 184 9.91 10.69 9.02
CA GLU A 184 9.31 11.07 7.74
C GLU A 184 8.17 10.14 7.33
N PHE A 185 8.17 8.92 7.86
CA PHE A 185 7.27 7.82 7.49
C PHE A 185 6.14 7.62 8.48
N LEU A 186 6.20 8.25 9.66
CA LEU A 186 5.18 8.11 10.68
C LEU A 186 3.91 8.90 10.34
N ASN A 187 2.77 8.30 10.69
CA ASN A 187 1.47 8.92 10.70
C ASN A 187 1.21 9.50 12.09
N PRO A 188 1.09 10.84 12.23
CA PRO A 188 0.87 11.46 13.54
C PRO A 188 -0.52 11.17 14.12
N LEU A 189 -1.47 10.69 13.30
CA LEU A 189 -2.81 10.31 13.76
C LEU A 189 -2.87 8.85 14.25
N TYR A 190 -1.75 8.12 14.20
CA TYR A 190 -1.74 6.71 14.55
C TYR A 190 -2.15 6.47 16.02
N VAL A 191 -3.10 5.56 16.20
CA VAL A 191 -3.53 5.07 17.50
C VAL A 191 -3.38 3.55 17.50
N ASN A 192 -2.69 3.04 18.52
CA ASN A 192 -2.45 1.61 18.64
C ASN A 192 -3.72 0.89 19.15
N TYR A 193 -4.51 0.36 18.21
CA TYR A 193 -5.63 -0.53 18.49
C TYR A 193 -5.21 -2.00 18.33
N SER A 194 -4.53 -2.57 19.32
CA SER A 194 -3.94 -3.92 19.25
C SER A 194 -4.92 -5.05 18.88
N HIS A 195 -6.21 -4.89 19.16
CA HIS A 195 -7.23 -5.95 19.00
C HIS A 195 -8.38 -5.60 18.04
N HIS A 196 -8.28 -4.50 17.29
CA HIS A 196 -9.36 -4.09 16.38
C HIS A 196 -9.16 -4.66 14.99
N VAL A 197 -10.15 -5.40 14.48
CA VAL A 197 -10.19 -5.91 13.10
C VAL A 197 -10.77 -4.85 12.17
N LEU A 198 -10.09 -4.58 11.05
CA LEU A 198 -10.53 -3.61 10.05
C LEU A 198 -11.43 -4.26 9.01
N TYR A 199 -12.65 -3.71 8.86
CA TYR A 199 -13.61 -4.13 7.85
C TYR A 199 -13.83 -3.00 6.84
N PRO A 200 -13.00 -2.89 5.78
CA PRO A 200 -13.16 -1.83 4.79
C PRO A 200 -14.47 -1.96 3.99
N VAL A 201 -14.98 -0.83 3.52
CA VAL A 201 -16.07 -0.78 2.56
C VAL A 201 -15.50 -1.00 1.16
N VAL A 202 -15.83 -2.14 0.57
CA VAL A 202 -15.32 -2.56 -0.74
C VAL A 202 -16.33 -2.24 -1.85
N SER A 203 -16.44 -0.97 -2.20
CA SER A 203 -17.39 -0.45 -3.20
C SER A 203 -16.71 0.58 -4.10
N MET A 204 -17.09 0.63 -5.37
CA MET A 204 -16.59 1.66 -6.32
C MET A 204 -16.86 3.10 -5.85
N ARG A 205 -17.81 3.31 -4.93
CA ARG A 205 -18.09 4.61 -4.32
C ARG A 205 -17.12 5.02 -3.20
N HIS A 206 -16.38 4.06 -2.65
CA HIS A 206 -15.49 4.26 -1.50
C HIS A 206 -14.03 4.04 -1.85
N LEU A 207 -13.75 3.45 -3.01
CA LEU A 207 -12.40 3.33 -3.54
C LEU A 207 -12.08 4.56 -4.37
N GLU A 208 -10.90 5.11 -4.13
CA GLU A 208 -10.40 6.30 -4.80
C GLU A 208 -9.28 5.91 -5.75
N LEU A 209 -9.09 6.63 -6.85
CA LEU A 209 -7.84 6.53 -7.60
C LEU A 209 -6.73 7.16 -6.75
N TRP A 210 -5.61 6.45 -6.57
CA TRP A 210 -4.47 6.97 -5.82
C TRP A 210 -3.73 8.08 -6.58
N VAL A 211 -4.27 9.30 -6.53
CA VAL A 211 -3.74 10.49 -7.20
C VAL A 211 -2.28 10.75 -6.81
N GLY A 212 -1.96 10.59 -5.52
CA GLY A 212 -0.63 10.78 -4.96
C GLY A 212 0.46 9.87 -5.53
N TYR A 213 0.08 8.75 -6.18
CA TYR A 213 1.02 7.89 -6.90
C TYR A 213 0.87 7.99 -8.42
N TYR A 214 -0.35 7.82 -8.95
CA TYR A 214 -0.58 7.71 -10.39
C TYR A 214 -0.48 9.05 -11.15
N ILE A 215 -0.73 10.18 -10.47
CA ILE A 215 -0.82 11.51 -11.10
C ILE A 215 0.22 12.49 -10.50
N ARG A 216 1.16 11.99 -9.68
CA ARG A 216 2.15 12.81 -8.96
C ARG A 216 3.07 13.69 -9.81
N TRP A 217 3.15 13.42 -11.12
CA TRP A 217 3.99 14.15 -12.06
C TRP A 217 3.28 15.33 -12.73
N ASN A 218 1.96 15.46 -12.58
CA ASN A 218 1.22 16.58 -13.15
C ASN A 218 1.45 17.83 -12.30
N PRO A 219 2.13 18.88 -12.80
CA PRO A 219 2.43 20.07 -12.00
C PRO A 219 1.19 20.82 -11.52
N ARG A 220 0.05 20.66 -12.20
CA ARG A 220 -1.22 21.31 -11.83
C ARG A 220 -1.95 20.61 -10.69
N MET A 221 -1.67 19.33 -10.48
CA MET A 221 -2.28 18.50 -9.43
C MET A 221 -1.30 18.17 -8.30
N ARG A 222 -0.03 18.57 -8.46
CA ARG A 222 0.98 18.47 -7.42
C ARG A 222 0.58 19.40 -6.28
N LEU A 223 0.39 18.82 -5.10
CA LEU A 223 0.21 19.59 -3.89
C LEU A 223 1.45 20.48 -3.70
N GLN A 224 1.23 21.76 -3.42
CA GLN A 224 2.32 22.73 -3.22
C GLN A 224 3.25 22.28 -2.09
N GLU A 225 2.71 21.60 -1.09
CA GLU A 225 3.47 20.91 -0.05
C GLU A 225 3.03 19.45 0.08
N PRO A 226 3.96 18.51 0.35
CA PRO A 226 3.61 17.13 0.64
C PRO A 226 2.71 17.02 1.87
N ILE A 227 1.62 16.25 1.79
CA ILE A 227 0.63 16.11 2.88
C ILE A 227 1.29 15.71 4.21
N HIS A 228 2.31 14.86 4.18
CA HIS A 228 3.03 14.44 5.38
C HIS A 228 3.77 15.58 6.09
N HIS A 229 4.24 16.60 5.36
CA HIS A 229 4.79 17.81 5.96
C HIS A 229 3.70 18.62 6.67
N CYS A 230 2.53 18.82 6.03
CA CYS A 230 1.41 19.51 6.67
C CYS A 230 0.96 18.77 7.94
N TYR A 231 0.90 17.43 7.93
CA TYR A 231 0.56 16.65 9.12
C TYR A 231 1.63 16.77 10.22
N LYS A 232 2.91 16.85 9.86
CA LYS A 232 4.00 17.08 10.83
C LYS A 232 3.88 18.46 11.46
N GLU A 233 3.62 19.49 10.67
CA GLU A 233 3.41 20.85 11.18
C GLU A 233 2.18 20.98 12.07
N LEU A 234 1.08 20.32 11.70
CA LEU A 234 -0.13 20.24 12.51
C LEU A 234 0.13 19.53 13.84
N ALA A 235 0.84 18.40 13.82
CA ALA A 235 1.21 17.68 15.03
C ALA A 235 2.09 18.53 15.96
N ILE A 236 3.06 19.27 15.41
CA ILE A 236 3.90 20.22 16.14
C ILE A 236 3.05 21.35 16.73
N HIS A 237 2.11 21.91 15.96
CA HIS A 237 1.20 22.95 16.44
C HIS A 237 0.32 22.46 17.59
N VAL A 238 -0.27 21.26 17.48
CA VAL A 238 -1.09 20.66 18.53
C VAL A 238 -0.27 20.40 19.80
N ALA A 239 0.96 19.90 19.66
CA ALA A 239 1.88 19.68 20.77
C ALA A 239 2.28 21.01 21.47
N ASN A 240 2.51 22.06 20.69
CA ASN A 240 2.92 23.38 21.20
C ASN A 240 1.76 24.20 21.79
N SER A 241 0.52 23.93 21.40
CA SER A 241 -0.67 24.66 21.89
C SER A 241 -1.27 24.08 23.18
N GLY A 242 -0.60 23.11 23.84
CA GLY A 242 -0.98 22.61 25.16
C GLY A 242 -2.25 21.76 25.19
N GLY A 243 -2.71 21.29 24.03
CA GLY A 243 -3.94 20.51 23.91
C GLY A 243 -3.78 19.05 24.33
N PHE A 244 -3.61 18.78 25.63
CA PHE A 244 -4.12 17.59 26.34
C PHE A 244 -3.82 17.68 27.86
N VAL A 245 -4.14 18.81 28.50
CA VAL A 245 -4.29 18.88 29.96
C VAL A 245 -5.75 19.24 30.27
N GLY A 246 -6.59 18.21 30.38
CA GLY A 246 -7.92 18.33 31.00
C GLY A 246 -9.11 18.03 30.10
N LEU A 247 -9.27 16.77 29.63
CA LEU A 247 -10.61 16.23 29.28
C LEU A 247 -10.68 14.69 29.16
N VAL A 248 -9.80 13.95 29.85
CA VAL A 248 -9.95 12.48 30.04
C VAL A 248 -9.73 12.12 31.51
N LYS A 249 -10.27 12.93 32.42
CA LYS A 249 -10.38 12.56 33.84
C LYS A 249 -11.81 12.40 34.34
N GLU A 250 -12.81 12.59 33.50
CA GLU A 250 -14.22 12.30 33.83
C GLU A 250 -14.96 11.82 32.58
N MET A 251 -14.73 10.57 32.18
CA MET A 251 -15.73 9.65 31.61
C MET A 251 -15.26 8.21 31.86
#